data_AF-A0A2V7ZCT7-F1
#
_entry.id   AF-A0A2V7ZCT7-F1
#
_cell.length_a   1.000
_cell.length_b   1.000
_cell.length_c   1.000
_cell.angle_alpha   90.00
_cell.angle_beta   90.00
_cell.angle_gamma   90.00
#
_symmetry.space_group_name_H-M   'P 1'
#
loop_
_entity.id
_entity.type
_entity.pdbx_description
1 polymer ?
#
loop_
_entity_poly.entity_id
_entity_poly.type
_entity_poly.pdbx_seq_one_letter_code
_entity_poly.pdbx_strand_id
1 'polypeptide(L)' 'MVLPKLGTFGNAGVGIVRGPGLNVIDISATKEVHRTGRASIQLRTDVFNVLNVPVFNAPIGR' A
#
# COMPACT_ATOMS: atom_id res chain seq x y z
N MET A 1 21.14 -28.47 3.81
CA MET A 1 21.23 -27.01 3.61
C MET A 1 22.58 -26.56 4.16
N VAL A 2 23.52 -26.15 3.30
CA VAL A 2 24.86 -25.72 3.71
C VAL A 2 24.82 -24.21 3.96
N LEU A 3 25.36 -23.78 5.11
CA LEU A 3 25.50 -22.36 5.41
C LEU A 3 26.60 -21.74 4.52
N PRO A 4 26.37 -20.56 3.93
CA PRO A 4 27.40 -19.87 3.16
C PRO A 4 28.61 -19.54 4.04
N LYS A 5 29.78 -19.44 3.42
CA LYS A 5 31.03 -19.08 4.11
C LYS A 5 30.86 -17.73 4.81
N LEU A 6 31.40 -17.58 6.03
CA LEU A 6 31.31 -16.33 6.78
C LEU A 6 31.78 -15.14 5.92
N GLY A 7 30.94 -14.10 5.83
CA GLY A 7 31.19 -12.92 5.00
C GLY A 7 30.81 -13.07 3.52
N THR A 8 30.16 -14.16 3.11
CA THR A 8 29.67 -14.34 1.73
C THR A 8 28.14 -14.30 1.66
N PHE A 9 27.60 -13.84 0.52
CA PHE A 9 26.16 -13.90 0.27
C PHE A 9 25.69 -15.34 0.08
N GLY A 10 24.48 -15.64 0.55
CA GLY A 10 23.80 -16.91 0.25
C GLY A 10 23.31 -16.96 -1.21
N ASN A 11 22.79 -18.11 -1.62
CA ASN A 11 22.26 -18.36 -2.97
C ASN A 11 20.72 -18.23 -3.05
N ALA A 12 20.12 -17.42 -2.18
CA ALA A 12 18.68 -17.18 -2.14
C ALA A 12 18.19 -16.54 -3.46
N GLY A 13 17.23 -17.16 -4.13
CA GLY A 13 16.61 -16.62 -5.34
C GLY A 13 15.69 -15.42 -5.09
N VAL A 14 15.40 -14.65 -6.14
CA VAL A 14 14.40 -13.57 -6.09
C VAL A 14 13.00 -14.17 -5.87
N GLY A 15 12.20 -13.55 -5.00
CA GLY A 15 10.82 -13.96 -4.73
C GLY A 15 10.66 -15.11 -3.73
N ILE A 16 11.75 -15.64 -3.14
CA ILE A 16 11.65 -16.72 -2.14
C ILE A 16 11.22 -16.23 -0.75
N VAL A 17 11.30 -14.92 -0.51
CA VAL A 17 10.89 -14.29 0.76
C VAL A 17 9.57 -13.55 0.54
N ARG A 18 8.62 -13.79 1.44
CA ARG A 18 7.36 -13.03 1.46
C ARG A 18 7.64 -11.60 1.92
N GLY A 19 7.18 -10.63 1.15
CA GLY A 19 7.27 -9.21 1.52
C GLY A 19 6.42 -8.87 2.76
N PRO A 20 6.64 -7.69 3.35
CA PRO A 20 5.83 -7.22 4.47
C PRO A 20 4.35 -7.15 4.10
N GLY A 21 3.48 -7.47 5.05
CA GLY A 21 2.03 -7.36 4.84
C GLY A 21 1.60 -5.92 4.63
N LEU A 22 0.62 -5.70 3.75
CA LEU A 22 0.04 -4.39 3.48
C LEU A 22 -1.34 -4.29 4.13
N ASN A 23 -1.47 -3.42 5.13
CA ASN A 23 -2.74 -3.15 5.80
C ASN A 23 -2.96 -1.63 5.81
N VAL A 24 -3.59 -1.11 4.77
CA VAL A 24 -3.85 0.33 4.59
C VAL A 24 -5.35 0.58 4.73
N ILE A 25 -5.71 1.70 5.34
CA ILE A 25 -7.10 2.17 5.41
C ILE A 25 -7.20 3.45 4.60
N ASP A 26 -8.07 3.41 3.58
CA ASP A 26 -8.43 4.55 2.75
C ASP A 26 -9.89 4.91 3.01
N ILE A 27 -10.22 6.19 2.99
CA ILE A 27 -11.57 6.69 3.24
C ILE A 27 -11.98 7.63 2.11
N SER A 28 -13.20 7.43 1.63
CA SER A 28 -13.85 8.28 0.65
C SER A 28 -15.19 8.77 1.19
N ALA A 29 -15.45 10.06 1.03
CA ALA A 29 -16.73 10.68 1.35
C ALA A 29 -17.27 11.42 0.13
N THR A 30 -18.53 11.15 -0.18
CA THR A 30 -19.25 11.82 -1.29
C THR A 30 -20.58 12.33 -0.77
N LYS A 31 -20.90 13.57 -1.13
CA LYS A 31 -22.18 14.20 -0.81
C LYS A 31 -22.75 14.88 -2.03
N GLU A 32 -23.97 14.51 -2.38
CA GLU A 32 -24.77 15.25 -3.35
C GLU A 32 -25.54 16.37 -2.65
N VAL A 33 -25.41 17.59 -3.16
CA VAL A 33 -26.18 18.75 -2.73
C VAL A 33 -27.17 19.08 -3.84
N HIS A 34 -28.43 18.72 -3.61
CA HIS A 34 -29.55 19.11 -4.47
C HIS A 34 -30.16 20.40 -3.92
N ARG A 35 -30.10 21.49 -4.67
CA ARG A 35 -30.97 22.66 -4.43
C ARG A 35 -32.24 22.50 -5.26
N THR A 36 -33.36 23.04 -4.76
CA THR A 36 -34.64 23.10 -5.48
C THR A 36 -34.45 23.65 -6.90
N GLY A 37 -34.45 22.77 -7.89
CA GLY A 37 -34.05 23.05 -9.28
C GLY A 37 -33.51 21.80 -9.98
N ARG A 38 -33.00 21.94 -11.21
CA ARG A 38 -32.42 20.83 -12.01
C ARG A 38 -30.93 20.63 -11.79
N ALA A 39 -30.28 21.50 -11.01
CA ALA A 39 -28.84 21.46 -10.77
C ALA A 39 -28.53 20.67 -9.49
N SER A 40 -27.49 19.84 -9.55
CA SER A 40 -26.91 19.15 -8.40
C SER A 40 -25.42 19.44 -8.35
N ILE A 41 -24.87 19.47 -7.14
CA ILE A 41 -23.44 19.67 -6.89
C ILE A 41 -22.96 18.47 -6.08
N GLN A 42 -21.95 17.75 -6.60
CA GLN A 42 -21.27 16.70 -5.86
C GLN A 42 -20.04 17.30 -5.14
N LEU A 43 -19.95 17.09 -3.83
CA LEU A 43 -18.73 17.29 -3.07
C LEU A 43 -18.12 15.93 -2.77
N ARG A 44 -16.87 15.73 -3.18
CA ARG A 44 -16.12 14.50 -2.93
C ARG A 44 -14.80 14.81 -2.23
N THR A 45 -14.42 13.95 -1.30
CA THR A 45 -13.12 13.99 -0.61
C THR A 45 -12.60 12.58 -0.45
N ASP A 46 -11.34 12.37 -0.84
CA ASP A 46 -10.64 11.09 -0.72
C ASP A 46 -9.39 11.31 0.14
N VAL A 47 -9.18 10.42 1.11
CA VAL A 47 -8.00 10.42 1.99
C VAL A 47 -7.38 9.03 1.94
N PHE A 48 -6.12 8.97 1.52
CA PHE A 48 -5.38 7.74 1.37
C PHE A 48 -4.41 7.56 2.53
N ASN A 49 -4.21 6.30 2.93
CA ASN A 49 -3.35 5.93 4.05
C ASN A 49 -3.67 6.78 5.30
N VAL A 50 -4.92 6.72 5.74
CA VAL A 50 -5.44 7.55 6.84
C VAL A 50 -4.66 7.34 8.14
N LEU A 51 -4.13 6.13 8.34
CA LEU A 51 -3.30 5.78 9.50
C LEU A 51 -1.81 6.09 9.31
N ASN A 52 -1.41 6.62 8.15
CA ASN A 52 -0.03 6.90 7.77
C ASN A 52 0.92 5.71 8.01
N VAL A 53 0.46 4.50 7.69
CA VAL A 53 1.27 3.28 7.83
C VAL A 53 2.32 3.21 6.72
N PRO A 54 3.57 2.82 7.04
CA PRO A 54 4.64 2.71 6.05
C PRO A 54 4.42 1.52 5.12
N VAL A 55 4.63 1.74 3.82
CA VAL A 55 4.51 0.71 2.78
C VAL A 55 5.91 0.26 2.35
N PHE A 56 6.22 -1.01 2.59
CA PHE A 56 7.50 -1.62 2.22
C PHE A 56 7.32 -2.59 1.07
N ASN A 57 8.29 -2.61 0.15
CA ASN A 57 8.29 -3.57 -0.95
C ASN A 57 8.97 -4.89 -0.54
N ALA A 58 8.76 -5.94 -1.33
CA ALA A 58 9.51 -7.18 -1.17
C ALA A 58 11.03 -6.95 -1.34
N PRO A 59 11.88 -7.69 -0.63
CA PRO A 59 13.32 -7.62 -0.84
C PRO A 59 13.66 -8.01 -2.28
N ILE A 60 14.22 -7.07 -3.03
CA ILE A 60 14.82 -7.34 -4.34
C ILE A 60 16.33 -7.54 -4.14
N GLY A 61 16.84 -8.72 -4.48
CA GLY A 61 18.28 -8.94 -4.55
C GLY A 61 18.86 -8.08 -5.68
N ARG A 62 19.91 -7.31 -5.38
CA ARG A 62 20.69 -6.61 -6.40
C ARG A 62 21.84 -7.48 -6.86
#